data_AF-A0A9Q3DNX5-F1
#
_entry.id   AF-A0A9Q3DNX5-F1
#
_cell.length_a   1.000
_cell.length_b   1.000
_cell.length_c   1.000
_cell.angle_alpha   90.00
_cell.angle_beta   90.00
_cell.angle_gamma   90.00
#
_symmetry.space_group_name_H-M   'P 1'
#
loop_
_entity.id
_entity.type
_entity.pdbx_description
1 polymer ?
#
loop_
_entity_poly.entity_id
_entity_poly.type
_entity_poly.pdbx_seq_one_letter_code
_entity_poly.pdbx_strand_id
1 'polypeptide(L)'
;MITTNNVLRLLVDELLKLNEGIKIITPRYPHGCKVFALRVGLIGDILATHKVSGFMSHLARKFCSWCNINHDEKGECKLGNLCDGNQVLALSWEWKSTESKESREQLAKKTGIQWSKLNWLPYWDPVQCFTLGVMHNWYKGVLQHHLRFQWVFNSAFVKEVLIKNESSEAYSDTMDIDDYESRNEEIGEGSKGFLSNDIKNKIRTNICEVIIPKGVTYITSQFGEAANGKLRASEWHVLFSVYIPLVFLDCFLEN
;
A
#
# COMPACT_ATOMS: atom_id res chain seq x y z
N MET A 1 6.68 -9.92 -16.06
CA MET A 1 6.60 -8.47 -16.35
C MET A 1 6.27 -8.14 -17.83
N ILE A 2 6.59 -9.02 -18.79
CA ILE A 2 6.31 -8.79 -20.23
C ILE A 2 4.81 -8.50 -20.49
N THR A 3 3.91 -9.25 -19.85
CA THR A 3 2.46 -9.08 -20.04
C THR A 3 1.94 -7.72 -19.59
N THR A 4 2.33 -7.22 -18.42
CA THR A 4 1.91 -5.90 -17.91
C THR A 4 2.38 -4.77 -18.84
N ASN A 5 3.63 -4.84 -19.30
CA ASN A 5 4.18 -3.85 -20.24
C ASN A 5 3.47 -3.87 -21.61
N ASN A 6 3.01 -5.03 -22.07
CA ASN A 6 2.23 -5.15 -23.30
C ASN A 6 0.86 -4.49 -23.17
N VAL A 7 0.18 -4.65 -22.03
CA VAL A 7 -1.11 -3.97 -21.76
C VAL A 7 -0.90 -2.47 -21.65
N LEU A 8 0.12 -2.03 -20.90
CA LEU A 8 0.46 -0.61 -20.74
C LEU A 8 0.85 0.07 -22.06
N ARG A 9 1.31 -0.68 -23.06
CA ARG A 9 1.67 -0.12 -24.37
C ARG A 9 0.52 0.64 -24.99
N LEU A 10 -0.68 0.06 -25.03
CA LEU A 10 -1.85 0.68 -25.63
C LEU A 10 -2.18 2.03 -24.96
N LEU A 11 -2.10 2.07 -23.63
CA LEU A 11 -2.34 3.29 -22.85
C LEU A 11 -1.24 4.34 -23.10
N VAL A 12 0.03 3.93 -23.07
CA VAL A 12 1.17 4.84 -23.22
C VAL A 12 1.20 5.45 -24.63
N ASP A 13 0.90 4.68 -25.66
CA ASP A 13 0.88 5.16 -27.03
C ASP A 13 -0.22 6.23 -27.23
N GLU A 14 -1.40 6.07 -26.61
CA GLU A 14 -2.45 7.11 -26.62
C GLU A 14 -2.05 8.34 -25.79
N LEU A 15 -1.43 8.16 -24.62
CA LEU A 15 -0.95 9.27 -23.80
C LEU A 15 0.12 10.10 -24.50
N LEU A 16 0.99 9.49 -25.31
CA LEU A 16 1.97 10.22 -26.11
C LEU A 16 1.30 11.11 -27.17
N LYS A 17 0.25 10.62 -27.85
CA LYS A 17 -0.54 11.44 -28.77
C LYS A 17 -1.23 12.61 -28.05
N LEU A 18 -1.79 12.34 -26.86
CA LEU A 18 -2.46 13.35 -26.04
C LEU A 18 -1.50 14.40 -25.48
N ASN A 19 -0.23 14.04 -25.28
CA ASN A 19 0.84 14.96 -24.89
C ASN A 19 1.20 15.94 -26.03
N GLU A 20 1.16 15.50 -27.29
CA GLU A 20 1.32 16.38 -28.46
C GLU A 20 0.08 17.27 -28.69
N GLY A 21 -1.06 16.84 -28.15
CA GLY A 21 -2.35 17.51 -28.12
C GLY A 21 -3.21 17.18 -29.33
N ILE A 22 -4.48 16.88 -29.08
CA ILE A 22 -5.47 16.49 -30.09
C ILE A 22 -6.46 17.63 -30.34
N LYS A 23 -6.98 17.73 -31.57
CA LYS A 23 -8.00 18.72 -31.91
C LYS A 23 -9.39 18.12 -31.69
N ILE A 24 -10.16 18.71 -30.78
CA ILE A 24 -11.54 18.31 -30.49
C ILE A 24 -12.49 19.38 -31.01
N ILE A 25 -13.45 18.99 -31.84
CA ILE A 25 -14.50 19.86 -32.36
C ILE A 25 -15.73 19.71 -31.46
N THR A 26 -16.29 20.84 -31.04
CA THR A 26 -17.52 20.86 -30.22
C THR A 26 -18.47 21.92 -30.79
N PRO A 27 -19.78 21.88 -30.50
CA PRO A 27 -20.72 22.90 -30.98
C PRO A 27 -20.33 24.33 -30.58
N ARG A 28 -19.69 24.50 -29.41
CA ARG A 28 -19.19 25.81 -28.93
C ARG A 28 -17.88 26.24 -29.61
N TYR A 29 -17.11 25.30 -30.15
CA TYR A 29 -15.84 25.53 -30.83
C TYR A 29 -15.84 24.83 -32.20
N PRO A 30 -16.56 25.37 -33.21
CA PRO A 30 -16.71 24.73 -34.53
C PRO A 30 -15.38 24.65 -35.31
N HIS A 31 -14.43 25.54 -35.03
CA HIS A 31 -13.07 25.48 -35.60
C HIS A 31 -12.15 24.50 -34.86
N GLY A 32 -12.63 23.85 -33.80
CA GLY A 32 -11.91 22.94 -32.92
C GLY A 32 -11.04 23.63 -31.87
N CYS A 33 -10.83 22.96 -30.74
CA CYS A 33 -9.94 23.35 -29.66
C CYS A 33 -8.83 22.29 -29.51
N LYS A 34 -7.58 22.72 -29.31
CA LYS A 34 -6.47 21.80 -29.02
C LYS A 34 -6.50 21.43 -27.54
N VAL A 35 -6.66 20.15 -27.26
CA VAL A 35 -6.76 19.59 -25.91
C VAL A 35 -5.56 18.69 -25.66
N PHE A 36 -4.94 18.86 -24.50
CA PHE A 36 -3.84 18.05 -24.02
C PHE A 36 -4.33 17.24 -22.83
N ALA A 37 -3.87 16.00 -22.71
CA ALA A 37 -4.10 15.20 -21.52
C ALA A 37 -2.79 14.55 -21.09
N LEU A 38 -2.50 14.66 -19.81
CA LEU A 38 -1.29 14.14 -19.19
C LEU A 38 -1.70 13.28 -18.01
N ARG A 39 -0.98 12.18 -17.82
CA ARG A 39 -1.17 11.29 -16.68
C ARG A 39 -0.26 11.74 -15.55
N VAL A 40 -0.83 12.22 -14.46
CA VAL A 40 -0.09 12.92 -13.39
C VAL A 40 0.43 11.98 -12.29
N GLY A 41 -0.30 10.91 -11.96
CA GLY A 41 0.03 10.04 -10.83
C GLY A 41 -0.36 8.58 -11.04
N LEU A 42 0.37 7.66 -10.40
CA LEU A 42 0.06 6.24 -10.33
C LEU A 42 -0.45 5.95 -8.92
N ILE A 43 -1.71 5.53 -8.80
CA ILE A 43 -2.35 5.27 -7.52
C ILE A 43 -2.75 3.79 -7.46
N GLY A 44 -2.33 3.11 -6.41
CA GLY A 44 -2.65 1.71 -6.18
C GLY A 44 -2.15 1.22 -4.83
N ASP A 45 -2.37 -0.08 -4.57
CA ASP A 45 -1.62 -0.78 -3.53
C ASP A 45 -0.15 -0.96 -3.94
N ILE A 46 0.73 -1.24 -2.97
CA ILE A 46 2.17 -1.29 -3.22
C ILE A 46 2.56 -2.33 -4.28
N LEU A 47 1.87 -3.48 -4.29
CA LEU A 47 2.14 -4.61 -5.20
C LEU A 47 1.87 -4.25 -6.66
N ALA A 48 0.67 -3.75 -6.93
CA ALA A 48 0.25 -3.33 -8.26
C ALA A 48 1.10 -2.15 -8.72
N THR A 49 1.33 -1.19 -7.83
CA THR A 49 2.05 0.04 -8.16
C THR A 49 3.50 -0.24 -8.51
N HIS A 50 4.23 -1.03 -7.72
CA HIS A 50 5.61 -1.45 -8.02
C HIS A 50 5.70 -2.20 -9.34
N LYS A 51 4.78 -3.13 -9.59
CA LYS A 51 4.75 -3.92 -10.83
C LYS A 51 4.53 -3.05 -12.06
N VAL A 52 3.72 -2.00 -11.94
CA VAL A 52 3.42 -1.06 -13.03
C VAL A 52 4.54 -0.03 -13.22
N SER A 53 5.10 0.53 -12.14
CA SER A 53 6.17 1.53 -12.22
C SER A 53 7.56 0.94 -12.50
N GLY A 54 7.73 -0.37 -12.31
CA GLY A 54 9.00 -1.04 -12.52
C GLY A 54 9.88 -1.12 -11.27
N PHE A 55 9.31 -0.99 -10.07
CA PHE A 55 9.99 -1.37 -8.83
C PHE A 55 9.85 -2.88 -8.57
N MET A 56 10.74 -3.42 -7.74
CA MET A 56 10.69 -4.79 -7.27
C MET A 56 9.65 -4.98 -6.15
N SER A 57 9.36 -6.23 -5.80
CA SER A 57 8.42 -6.59 -4.74
C SER A 57 8.76 -5.89 -3.41
N HIS A 58 7.76 -5.69 -2.56
CA HIS A 58 7.95 -5.20 -1.19
C HIS A 58 8.83 -6.13 -0.33
N LEU A 59 8.98 -7.40 -0.72
CA LEU A 59 9.90 -8.38 -0.09
C LEU A 59 11.33 -8.32 -0.65
N ALA A 60 11.59 -7.51 -1.68
CA ALA A 60 12.91 -7.42 -2.25
C ALA A 60 13.87 -6.67 -1.32
N ARG A 61 15.18 -6.94 -1.44
CA ARG A 61 16.21 -6.20 -0.70
C ARG A 61 16.06 -4.68 -0.86
N LYS A 62 15.74 -4.22 -2.07
CA LYS A 62 15.35 -2.83 -2.37
C LYS A 62 13.84 -2.78 -2.55
N PHE A 63 13.13 -2.48 -1.47
CA PHE A 63 11.66 -2.51 -1.43
C PHE A 63 11.01 -1.12 -1.53
N CYS A 64 11.69 -0.04 -1.10
CA CYS A 64 11.07 1.28 -1.04
C CYS A 64 11.13 1.99 -2.41
N SER A 65 10.00 2.56 -2.84
CA SER A 65 9.94 3.35 -4.08
C SER A 65 10.54 4.75 -3.94
N TRP A 66 10.67 5.26 -2.71
CA TRP A 66 11.08 6.65 -2.44
C TRP A 66 12.47 6.81 -1.89
N CYS A 67 13.04 5.79 -1.24
CA CYS A 67 14.36 5.89 -0.64
C CYS A 67 15.18 4.62 -0.84
N ASN A 68 16.49 4.76 -0.72
CA ASN A 68 17.48 3.73 -1.00
C ASN A 68 17.80 2.82 0.19
N ILE A 69 16.85 2.59 1.10
CA ILE A 69 17.03 1.69 2.25
C ILE A 69 16.98 0.21 1.83
N ASN A 70 17.77 -0.64 2.48
CA ASN A 70 17.63 -2.08 2.30
C ASN A 70 16.58 -2.67 3.26
N HIS A 71 16.04 -3.84 2.93
CA HIS A 71 15.05 -4.53 3.74
C HIS A 71 15.58 -4.89 5.15
N ASP A 72 16.87 -5.21 5.27
CA ASP A 72 17.59 -5.47 6.53
C ASP A 72 17.71 -4.23 7.44
N GLU A 73 17.67 -3.02 6.88
CA GLU A 73 17.79 -1.76 7.62
C GLU A 73 16.42 -1.20 8.07
N LYS A 74 15.32 -1.88 7.69
CA LYS A 74 13.94 -1.43 7.91
C LYS A 74 13.59 -1.21 9.38
N GLY A 75 14.16 -1.99 10.29
CA GLY A 75 13.87 -1.95 11.74
C GLY A 75 14.17 -0.60 12.38
N GLU A 76 15.07 0.20 11.81
CA GLU A 76 15.41 1.52 12.34
C GLU A 76 14.30 2.57 12.18
N CYS A 77 13.28 2.29 11.35
CA CYS A 77 12.18 3.21 11.05
C CYS A 77 12.66 4.61 10.60
N LYS A 78 13.81 4.67 9.91
CA LYS A 78 14.37 5.91 9.35
C LYS A 78 14.20 5.96 7.84
N LEU A 79 14.05 7.16 7.31
CA LEU A 79 14.15 7.40 5.88
C LEU A 79 15.61 7.29 5.44
N GLY A 80 15.89 6.43 4.47
CA GLY A 80 17.16 6.45 3.76
C GLY A 80 17.26 7.64 2.80
N ASN A 81 18.38 7.71 2.07
CA ASN A 81 18.57 8.71 1.02
C ASN A 81 17.47 8.58 -0.04
N LEU A 82 16.86 9.72 -0.40
CA LEU A 82 15.80 9.75 -1.40
C LEU A 82 16.30 9.23 -2.76
N CYS A 83 15.42 8.54 -3.47
CA CYS A 83 15.67 8.11 -4.85
C CYS A 83 15.67 9.31 -5.79
N ASP A 84 16.63 9.35 -6.71
CA ASP A 84 16.64 10.29 -7.82
C ASP A 84 15.93 9.67 -9.03
N GLY A 85 14.86 10.32 -9.50
CA GLY A 85 14.06 9.84 -10.64
C GLY A 85 14.90 9.61 -11.90
N ASN A 86 15.92 10.44 -12.16
CA ASN A 86 16.80 10.29 -13.32
C ASN A 86 17.67 9.03 -13.21
N GLN A 87 18.17 8.73 -12.01
CA GLN A 87 18.93 7.50 -11.77
C GLN A 87 18.04 6.26 -11.92
N VAL A 88 16.81 6.33 -11.41
CA VAL A 88 15.84 5.24 -11.57
C VAL A 88 15.53 4.99 -13.05
N LEU A 89 15.35 6.05 -13.84
CA LEU A 89 15.15 5.95 -15.28
C LEU A 89 16.37 5.34 -15.99
N ALA A 90 17.58 5.80 -15.68
CA ALA A 90 18.81 5.26 -16.27
C ALA A 90 18.97 3.75 -16.00
N LEU A 91 18.78 3.32 -14.75
CA LEU A 91 18.83 1.90 -14.37
C LEU A 91 17.72 1.08 -15.05
N SER A 92 16.53 1.67 -15.23
CA SER A 92 15.43 1.02 -15.95
C SER A 92 15.77 0.80 -17.42
N TRP A 93 16.43 1.77 -18.07
CA TRP A 93 16.91 1.64 -19.45
C TRP A 93 18.02 0.60 -19.59
N GLU A 94 18.97 0.57 -18.65
CA GLU A 94 20.03 -0.45 -18.59
C GLU A 94 19.43 -1.87 -18.48
N TRP A 95 18.41 -2.03 -17.63
CA TRP A 95 17.67 -3.29 -17.52
C TRP A 95 17.02 -3.69 -18.86
N LYS A 96 16.43 -2.73 -19.56
CA LYS A 96 15.78 -2.98 -20.85
C LYS A 96 16.79 -3.37 -21.93
N SER A 97 17.95 -2.72 -21.99
CA SER A 97 19.00 -2.97 -22.99
C SER A 97 19.75 -4.28 -22.75
N THR A 98 19.77 -4.78 -21.52
CA THR A 98 20.37 -6.07 -21.19
C THR A 98 19.66 -7.20 -21.94
N GLU A 99 20.36 -8.06 -22.68
CA GLU A 99 19.74 -9.09 -23.53
C GLU A 99 19.34 -10.35 -22.77
N SER A 100 20.21 -10.84 -21.87
CA SER A 100 19.98 -12.06 -21.11
C SER A 100 18.94 -11.86 -20.01
N LYS A 101 17.99 -12.81 -19.92
CA LYS A 101 17.00 -12.87 -18.85
C LYS A 101 17.66 -12.97 -17.47
N GLU A 102 18.71 -13.77 -17.35
CA GLU A 102 19.44 -13.97 -16.09
C GLU A 102 20.13 -12.68 -15.64
N SER A 103 20.80 -11.99 -16.57
CA SER A 103 21.45 -10.70 -16.28
C SER A 103 20.43 -9.62 -15.88
N ARG A 104 19.26 -9.59 -16.51
CA ARG A 104 18.15 -8.72 -16.11
C ARG A 104 17.66 -9.01 -14.69
N GLU A 105 17.50 -10.28 -14.34
CA GLU A 105 17.08 -10.68 -12.99
C GLU A 105 18.13 -10.32 -11.93
N GLN A 106 19.42 -10.51 -12.23
CA GLN A 106 20.51 -10.10 -11.35
C GLN A 106 20.55 -8.59 -11.16
N LEU A 107 20.40 -7.81 -12.24
CA LEU A 107 20.35 -6.36 -12.18
C LEU A 107 19.16 -5.88 -11.33
N ALA A 108 17.97 -6.43 -11.57
CA ALA A 108 16.78 -6.09 -10.81
C ALA A 108 16.90 -6.46 -9.31
N LYS A 109 17.50 -7.60 -8.98
CA LYS A 109 17.79 -7.97 -7.58
C LYS A 109 18.79 -7.01 -6.92
N LYS A 110 19.79 -6.54 -7.69
CA LYS A 110 20.82 -5.62 -7.19
C LYS A 110 20.25 -4.21 -6.96
N THR A 111 19.54 -3.66 -7.94
CA THR A 111 19.09 -2.26 -7.98
C THR A 111 17.68 -2.05 -7.44
N GLY A 112 16.84 -3.09 -7.43
CA GLY A 112 15.41 -2.96 -7.10
C GLY A 112 14.55 -2.45 -8.26
N ILE A 113 15.12 -2.34 -9.47
CA ILE A 113 14.48 -1.65 -10.60
C ILE A 113 14.45 -2.56 -11.83
N GLN A 114 13.34 -2.49 -12.56
CA GLN A 114 13.06 -3.17 -13.81
C GLN A 114 12.39 -2.21 -14.80
N TRP A 115 12.26 -2.63 -16.07
CA TRP A 115 11.67 -1.79 -17.11
C TRP A 115 10.15 -1.65 -17.01
N SER A 116 9.67 -0.40 -17.01
CA SER A 116 8.26 -0.08 -17.21
C SER A 116 8.03 0.66 -18.53
N LYS A 117 6.95 0.31 -19.23
CA LYS A 117 6.50 1.02 -20.43
C LYS A 117 6.15 2.49 -20.16
N LEU A 118 5.83 2.86 -18.92
CA LEU A 118 5.57 4.24 -18.52
C LEU A 118 6.78 5.17 -18.68
N ASN A 119 7.99 4.62 -18.63
CA ASN A 119 9.24 5.39 -18.77
C ASN A 119 9.47 5.92 -20.19
N TRP A 120 8.55 5.66 -21.12
CA TRP A 120 8.51 6.34 -22.43
C TRP A 120 7.87 7.74 -22.38
N LEU A 121 7.08 8.05 -21.35
CA LEU A 121 6.41 9.33 -21.24
C LEU A 121 7.42 10.43 -20.88
N PRO A 122 7.56 11.52 -21.67
CA PRO A 122 8.60 12.54 -21.45
C PRO A 122 8.51 13.28 -20.11
N TYR A 123 7.32 13.34 -19.54
CA TYR A 123 7.02 14.04 -18.29
C TYR A 123 6.97 13.09 -17.07
N TRP A 124 7.28 11.80 -17.25
CA TRP A 124 7.13 10.79 -16.21
C TRP A 124 8.37 10.70 -15.33
N ASP A 125 8.18 10.94 -14.03
CA ASP A 125 9.16 10.62 -13.00
C ASP A 125 8.64 9.41 -12.18
N PRO A 126 9.33 8.25 -12.22
CA PRO A 126 8.88 7.05 -11.53
C PRO A 126 8.85 7.17 -10.00
N VAL A 127 9.57 8.13 -9.41
CA VAL A 127 9.62 8.40 -7.97
C VAL A 127 8.58 9.43 -7.57
N GLN A 128 8.43 10.52 -8.34
CA GLN A 128 7.51 11.61 -7.98
C GLN A 128 6.07 11.39 -8.43
N CYS A 129 5.85 10.69 -9.54
CA CYS A 129 4.50 10.42 -10.04
C CYS A 129 3.89 9.14 -9.44
N PHE A 130 4.37 8.75 -8.26
CA PHE A 130 3.95 7.57 -7.50
C PHE A 130 3.19 8.00 -6.24
N THR A 131 2.04 7.38 -5.97
CA THR A 131 1.24 7.66 -4.77
C THR A 131 0.60 6.38 -4.25
N LEU A 132 0.82 6.05 -2.97
CA LEU A 132 0.13 4.93 -2.35
C LEU A 132 -1.33 5.28 -2.07
N GLY A 133 -2.24 4.36 -2.39
CA GLY A 133 -3.66 4.52 -2.11
C GLY A 133 -3.94 4.56 -0.60
N VAL A 134 -4.64 5.60 -0.14
CA VAL A 134 -5.01 5.80 1.28
C VAL A 134 -5.76 4.59 1.85
N MET A 135 -6.65 3.98 1.08
CA MET A 135 -7.49 2.88 1.55
C MET A 135 -6.69 1.64 1.98
N HIS A 136 -5.72 1.21 1.15
CA HIS A 136 -4.96 -0.02 1.40
C HIS A 136 -3.74 0.24 2.27
N ASN A 137 -3.10 1.41 2.13
CA ASN A 137 -1.92 1.74 2.92
C ASN A 137 -2.30 2.32 4.30
N TRP A 138 -3.09 3.39 4.34
CA TRP A 138 -3.40 4.09 5.58
C TRP A 138 -4.43 3.33 6.41
N TYR A 139 -5.60 3.02 5.84
CA TYR A 139 -6.69 2.40 6.61
C TYR A 139 -6.40 0.92 6.92
N LYS A 140 -6.16 0.09 5.89
CA LYS A 140 -5.90 -1.36 6.09
C LYS A 140 -4.46 -1.68 6.52
N GLY A 141 -3.51 -0.79 6.31
CA GLY A 141 -2.12 -0.98 6.73
C GLY A 141 -1.84 -0.35 8.09
N VAL A 142 -1.75 0.98 8.12
CA VAL A 142 -1.34 1.75 9.30
C VAL A 142 -2.35 1.62 10.45
N LEU A 143 -3.61 2.00 10.24
CA LEU A 143 -4.62 1.99 11.31
C LEU A 143 -4.87 0.59 11.88
N GLN A 144 -4.95 -0.41 11.00
CA GLN A 144 -5.04 -1.80 11.38
C GLN A 144 -3.84 -2.24 12.24
N HIS A 145 -2.62 -1.90 11.82
CA HIS A 145 -1.41 -2.25 12.56
C HIS A 145 -1.39 -1.59 13.95
N HIS A 146 -1.74 -0.31 14.03
CA HIS A 146 -1.82 0.41 15.31
C HIS A 146 -2.81 -0.24 16.27
N LEU A 147 -4.04 -0.52 15.82
CA LEU A 147 -5.05 -1.11 16.70
C LEU A 147 -4.64 -2.51 17.17
N ARG A 148 -4.19 -3.36 16.23
CA ARG A 148 -3.96 -4.79 16.52
C ARG A 148 -2.67 -5.04 17.28
N PHE A 149 -1.58 -4.35 16.92
CA PHE A 149 -0.25 -4.65 17.44
C PHE A 149 0.25 -3.61 18.45
N GLN A 150 0.03 -2.31 18.19
CA GLN A 150 0.51 -1.28 19.11
C GLN A 150 -0.41 -1.16 20.34
N TRP A 151 -1.73 -1.18 20.11
CA TRP A 151 -2.74 -1.11 21.17
C TRP A 151 -3.15 -2.50 21.69
N VAL A 152 -2.69 -3.57 21.03
CA VAL A 152 -2.90 -4.98 21.44
C VAL A 152 -4.37 -5.26 21.75
N PHE A 153 -5.27 -4.88 20.85
CA PHE A 153 -6.71 -5.13 20.98
C PHE A 153 -7.11 -6.59 20.71
N ASN A 154 -6.20 -7.46 20.27
CA ASN A 154 -6.47 -8.88 20.01
C ASN A 154 -5.31 -9.78 20.48
N SER A 155 -5.35 -10.24 21.73
CA SER A 155 -4.39 -11.24 22.24
C SER A 155 -4.67 -12.67 21.75
N ALA A 156 -5.86 -12.96 21.22
CA ALA A 156 -6.23 -14.30 20.74
C ALA A 156 -5.78 -14.56 19.28
N PHE A 157 -5.79 -13.53 18.41
CA PHE A 157 -5.46 -13.68 16.99
C PHE A 157 -3.96 -13.90 16.74
N VAL A 158 -3.09 -13.43 17.65
CA VAL A 158 -1.63 -13.61 17.55
C VAL A 158 -1.25 -15.09 17.72
N LYS A 159 -2.00 -15.87 18.52
CA LYS A 159 -1.69 -17.29 18.75
C LYS A 159 -2.06 -18.21 17.59
N GLU A 160 -3.13 -17.90 16.85
CA GLU A 160 -3.66 -18.78 15.80
C GLU A 160 -2.84 -18.73 14.49
N VAL A 161 -2.12 -17.62 14.27
CA VAL A 161 -1.24 -17.42 13.11
C VAL A 161 0.12 -18.10 13.31
N LEU A 162 0.62 -18.19 14.55
CA LEU A 162 1.90 -18.84 14.85
C LEU A 162 1.85 -20.37 14.68
N ILE A 163 0.70 -21.01 14.91
CA ILE A 163 0.57 -22.48 14.91
C ILE A 163 0.46 -23.06 13.49
N LYS A 164 0.04 -22.27 12.48
CA LYS A 164 -0.14 -22.77 11.10
C LYS A 164 1.15 -22.79 10.26
N ASN A 165 2.23 -22.20 10.74
CA ASN A 165 3.47 -22.03 9.96
C ASN A 165 4.48 -23.19 10.11
N GLU A 166 4.22 -24.19 10.94
CA GLU A 166 5.13 -25.35 11.11
C GLU A 166 4.90 -26.47 10.08
N SER A 167 3.93 -26.35 9.15
CA SER A 167 3.59 -27.46 8.26
C SER A 167 3.19 -27.04 6.84
N SER A 168 4.09 -26.44 6.05
CA SER A 168 4.06 -26.59 4.58
C SER A 168 5.28 -25.95 3.91
N GLU A 169 6.31 -26.76 3.66
CA GLU A 169 7.25 -26.53 2.55
C GLU A 169 6.59 -27.02 1.25
N ALA A 170 6.08 -26.10 0.41
CA ALA A 170 5.89 -26.37 -1.02
C ALA A 170 5.58 -25.09 -1.81
N TYR A 171 6.36 -24.90 -2.87
CA TYR A 171 6.20 -23.97 -3.97
C TYR A 171 4.77 -23.97 -4.57
N SER A 172 4.05 -22.85 -4.53
CA SER A 172 2.97 -22.58 -5.50
C SER A 172 2.72 -21.07 -5.69
N ASP A 173 2.61 -20.68 -6.95
CA ASP A 173 2.06 -19.40 -7.42
C ASP A 173 0.65 -19.20 -6.82
N THR A 174 0.55 -18.42 -5.75
CA THR A 174 -0.72 -17.89 -5.25
C THR A 174 -0.58 -16.37 -5.11
N MET A 175 -1.17 -15.67 -6.09
CA MET A 175 -1.59 -14.28 -5.92
C MET A 175 -2.68 -14.27 -4.84
N ASP A 176 -2.66 -13.28 -3.95
CA ASP A 176 -3.55 -13.08 -2.78
C ASP A 176 -3.11 -13.69 -1.44
N ILE A 177 -1.83 -13.58 -1.10
CA ILE A 177 -1.42 -13.52 0.31
C ILE A 177 -1.38 -12.05 0.72
N ASP A 178 -2.39 -11.61 1.47
CA ASP A 178 -2.39 -10.35 2.21
C ASP A 178 -1.11 -10.32 3.07
N ASP A 179 -0.18 -9.44 2.72
CA ASP A 179 1.16 -9.27 3.30
C ASP A 179 1.20 -8.81 4.79
N TYR A 180 0.07 -8.93 5.49
CA TYR A 180 0.01 -8.83 6.94
C TYR A 180 0.79 -9.98 7.63
N GLU A 181 0.96 -11.11 6.96
CA GLU A 181 1.58 -12.32 7.53
C GLU A 181 3.12 -12.29 7.58
N SER A 182 3.79 -11.49 6.75
CA SER A 182 5.26 -11.38 6.74
C SER A 182 5.84 -10.62 7.95
N ARG A 183 5.00 -9.90 8.71
CA ARG A 183 5.42 -9.10 9.88
C ARG A 183 5.48 -9.89 11.20
N ASN A 184 5.23 -11.19 11.16
CA ASN A 184 5.00 -12.00 12.35
C ASN A 184 6.27 -12.43 13.12
N GLU A 185 7.47 -12.20 12.60
CA GLU A 185 8.71 -12.68 13.25
C GLU A 185 9.25 -11.78 14.38
N GLU A 186 8.75 -10.55 14.56
CA GLU A 186 9.34 -9.58 15.51
C GLU A 186 8.48 -9.26 16.75
N ILE A 187 7.44 -10.04 17.06
CA ILE A 187 6.70 -9.85 18.33
C ILE A 187 7.30 -10.79 19.38
N GLY A 188 8.41 -10.36 19.98
CA GLY A 188 8.92 -10.96 21.20
C GLY A 188 7.84 -10.96 22.28
N GLU A 189 7.77 -12.05 23.04
CA GLU A 189 6.80 -12.41 24.10
C GLU A 189 6.63 -11.41 25.27
N GLY A 190 7.14 -10.17 25.17
CA GLY A 190 7.20 -9.20 26.26
C GLY A 190 6.60 -7.81 26.01
N SER A 191 5.92 -7.54 24.89
CA SER A 191 5.37 -6.19 24.66
C SER A 191 4.18 -5.90 25.57
N LYS A 192 4.42 -5.13 26.65
CA LYS A 192 3.35 -4.42 27.37
C LYS A 192 2.65 -3.51 26.35
N GLY A 193 1.49 -3.93 25.86
CA GLY A 193 0.69 -3.12 24.93
C GLY A 193 0.42 -1.73 25.49
N PHE A 194 0.25 -0.74 24.60
CA PHE A 194 0.10 0.68 24.97
C PHE A 194 -1.06 0.95 25.96
N LEU A 195 -2.13 0.15 25.89
CA LEU A 195 -3.31 0.28 26.76
C LEU A 195 -3.39 -0.85 27.79
N SER A 196 -3.90 -0.54 28.99
CA SER A 196 -4.26 -1.56 29.99
C SER A 196 -5.45 -2.39 29.51
N ASN A 197 -5.60 -3.60 30.03
CA ASN A 197 -6.73 -4.47 29.68
C ASN A 197 -8.08 -3.84 30.08
N ASP A 198 -8.12 -3.07 31.17
CA ASP A 198 -9.33 -2.38 31.63
C ASP A 198 -9.77 -1.31 30.63
N ILE A 199 -8.82 -0.50 30.14
CA ILE A 199 -9.11 0.52 29.11
C ILE A 199 -9.57 -0.14 27.81
N LYS A 200 -8.95 -1.26 27.40
CA LYS A 200 -9.37 -1.99 26.20
C LYS A 200 -10.80 -2.50 26.30
N ASN A 201 -11.17 -3.06 27.45
CA ASN A 201 -12.52 -3.54 27.69
C ASN A 201 -13.54 -2.39 27.72
N LYS A 202 -13.19 -1.26 28.37
CA LYS A 202 -14.01 -0.05 28.35
C LYS A 202 -14.23 0.47 26.94
N ILE A 203 -13.18 0.50 26.11
CA ILE A 203 -13.29 0.89 24.70
C ILE A 203 -14.21 -0.07 23.93
N ARG A 204 -14.09 -1.39 24.10
CA ARG A 204 -14.97 -2.37 23.43
C ARG A 204 -16.43 -2.16 23.78
N THR A 205 -16.74 -1.95 25.05
CA THR A 205 -18.12 -1.72 25.51
C THR A 205 -18.66 -0.41 24.95
N ASN A 206 -17.91 0.69 25.10
CA ASN A 206 -18.37 2.01 24.71
C ASN A 206 -18.52 2.16 23.19
N ILE A 207 -17.72 1.47 22.37
CA ILE A 207 -17.89 1.46 20.90
C ILE A 207 -19.29 0.99 20.51
N CYS A 208 -19.87 0.02 21.23
CA CYS A 208 -21.21 -0.50 20.97
C CYS A 208 -22.33 0.48 21.35
N GLU A 209 -22.03 1.48 22.18
CA GLU A 209 -22.98 2.49 22.65
C GLU A 209 -22.97 3.75 21.76
N VAL A 210 -21.97 3.90 20.88
CA VAL A 210 -21.87 5.06 19.98
C VAL A 210 -23.01 5.05 18.97
N ILE A 211 -23.85 6.09 19.04
CA ILE A 211 -24.94 6.32 18.09
C ILE A 211 -24.43 7.23 16.96
N ILE A 212 -24.49 6.75 15.71
CA ILE A 212 -24.11 7.51 14.52
C ILE A 212 -25.32 7.86 13.64
N PRO A 213 -25.31 9.00 12.92
CA PRO A 213 -26.37 9.36 11.98
C PRO A 213 -26.51 8.37 10.81
N LYS A 214 -27.70 8.35 10.20
CA LYS A 214 -27.95 7.60 8.96
C LYS A 214 -27.06 8.13 7.83
N GLY A 215 -26.33 7.23 7.17
CA GLY A 215 -25.39 7.56 6.09
C GLY A 215 -23.92 7.42 6.46
N VAL A 216 -23.60 7.28 7.75
CA VAL A 216 -22.26 6.93 8.22
C VAL A 216 -22.12 5.40 8.26
N THR A 217 -20.95 4.88 7.88
CA THR A 217 -20.68 3.44 7.92
C THR A 217 -20.71 2.94 9.36
N TYR A 218 -21.54 1.95 9.66
CA TYR A 218 -21.67 1.36 10.99
C TYR A 218 -20.60 0.29 11.23
N ILE A 219 -20.04 0.27 12.44
CA ILE A 219 -19.16 -0.81 12.90
C ILE A 219 -20.02 -1.81 13.67
N THR A 220 -19.95 -3.09 13.29
CA THR A 220 -20.77 -4.13 13.92
C THR A 220 -20.48 -4.23 15.43
N SER A 221 -21.52 -4.56 16.20
CA SER A 221 -21.49 -4.61 17.68
C SER A 221 -20.61 -5.72 18.28
N GLN A 222 -19.95 -6.53 17.44
CA GLN A 222 -19.04 -7.63 17.84
C GLN A 222 -17.57 -7.27 17.57
N PHE A 223 -17.23 -5.98 17.67
CA PHE A 223 -15.91 -5.46 17.31
C PHE A 223 -14.78 -6.18 18.08
N GLY A 224 -13.87 -6.82 17.34
CA GLY A 224 -12.74 -7.58 17.89
C GLY A 224 -12.95 -9.09 17.97
N GLU A 225 -14.16 -9.60 17.72
CA GLU A 225 -14.42 -11.04 17.68
C GLU A 225 -13.97 -11.67 16.35
N ALA A 226 -13.42 -12.89 16.41
CA ALA A 226 -12.98 -13.64 15.22
C ALA A 226 -14.13 -13.92 14.23
N ALA A 227 -15.37 -14.01 14.72
CA ALA A 227 -16.57 -14.26 13.92
C ALA A 227 -16.93 -13.08 12.98
N ASN A 228 -16.40 -11.89 13.25
CA ASN A 228 -16.84 -10.64 12.64
C ASN A 228 -16.08 -10.29 11.34
N GLY A 229 -15.17 -11.17 10.91
CA GLY A 229 -14.39 -11.01 9.68
C GLY A 229 -13.38 -9.85 9.72
N LYS A 230 -12.83 -9.53 8.54
CA LYS A 230 -11.89 -8.40 8.36
C LYS A 230 -12.67 -7.10 8.13
N LEU A 231 -12.33 -6.04 8.86
CA LEU A 231 -12.87 -4.70 8.63
C LEU A 231 -12.49 -4.18 7.24
N ARG A 232 -13.44 -3.53 6.58
CA ARG A 232 -13.27 -2.79 5.33
C ARG A 232 -12.55 -1.46 5.58
N ALA A 233 -12.01 -0.88 4.50
CA ALA A 233 -11.28 0.38 4.58
C ALA A 233 -12.14 1.54 5.13
N SER A 234 -13.42 1.61 4.76
CA SER A 234 -14.36 2.61 5.29
C SER A 234 -14.65 2.41 6.79
N GLU A 235 -14.73 1.16 7.25
CA GLU A 235 -14.94 0.82 8.66
C GLU A 235 -13.72 1.19 9.50
N TRP A 236 -12.50 0.92 9.00
CA TRP A 236 -11.26 1.40 9.62
C TRP A 236 -11.21 2.92 9.73
N HIS A 237 -11.62 3.63 8.66
CA HIS A 237 -11.65 5.09 8.70
C HIS A 237 -12.62 5.60 9.77
N VAL A 238 -13.87 5.15 9.75
CA VAL A 238 -14.91 5.59 10.69
C VAL A 238 -14.56 5.20 12.14
N LEU A 239 -13.92 4.04 12.34
CA LEU A 239 -13.42 3.65 13.66
C LEU A 239 -12.50 4.72 14.25
N PHE A 240 -11.48 5.11 13.49
CA PHE A 240 -10.46 6.04 13.98
C PHE A 240 -10.88 7.51 13.93
N SER A 241 -11.79 7.90 13.03
CA SER A 241 -12.23 9.30 12.89
C SER A 241 -13.44 9.65 13.74
N VAL A 242 -14.28 8.67 14.11
CA VAL A 242 -15.54 8.89 14.84
C VAL A 242 -15.57 8.12 16.16
N TYR A 243 -15.54 6.79 16.11
CA TYR A 243 -15.78 5.96 17.30
C TYR A 243 -14.67 6.13 18.36
N ILE A 244 -13.41 5.98 17.96
CA ILE A 244 -12.27 6.07 18.87
C ILE A 244 -12.20 7.43 19.57
N PRO A 245 -12.28 8.59 18.87
CA PRO A 245 -12.32 9.88 19.55
C PRO A 245 -13.46 10.01 20.57
N LEU A 246 -14.70 9.61 20.22
CA LEU A 246 -15.85 9.69 21.13
C LEU A 246 -15.64 8.81 22.37
N VAL A 247 -15.23 7.58 22.15
CA VAL A 247 -15.02 6.61 23.23
C VAL A 247 -13.82 6.97 24.10
N PHE A 248 -12.75 7.51 23.52
CA PHE A 248 -11.58 7.94 24.28
C PHE A 248 -11.91 9.09 25.23
N LEU A 249 -12.81 9.99 24.85
CA LEU A 249 -13.29 11.03 25.76
C LEU A 249 -13.92 10.38 27.01
N ASP A 250 -14.83 9.41 26.84
CA ASP A 250 -15.47 8.71 27.96
C ASP A 250 -14.50 7.80 28.75
N CYS A 251 -13.43 7.32 28.10
CA CYS A 251 -12.42 6.49 28.74
C CYS A 251 -11.46 7.28 29.62
N PHE A 252 -11.04 8.48 29.18
CA PHE A 252 -9.91 9.22 29.76
C PHE A 252 -10.27 10.58 30.35
N LEU A 253 -11.43 11.15 30.01
CA LEU A 253 -11.96 12.29 30.73
C LEU A 253 -12.90 11.73 31.80
N GLU A 254 -12.44 11.79 33.05
CA GLU A 254 -13.29 11.52 34.21
C GLU A 254 -14.45 12.52 34.23
N ASN A 255 -15.66 12.03 34.50
CA ASN A 255 -16.72 12.83 35.11
C ASN A 255 -16.52 12.84 36.63
#